data_AF-A0A7S2PYS7-F1
#
_entry.id   AF-A0A7S2PYS7-F1
#
_cell.length_a   1.000
_cell.length_b   1.000
_cell.length_c   1.000
_cell.angle_alpha   90.00
_cell.angle_beta   90.00
_cell.angle_gamma   90.00
#
_symmetry.space_group_name_H-M   'P 1'
#
loop_
_entity.id
_entity.type
_entity.pdbx_description
1 polymer ?
#
loop_
_entity_poly.entity_id
_entity_poly.type
_entity_poly.pdbx_seq_one_letter_code
_entity_poly.pdbx_strand_id
1 'polypeptide(L)'
;RLCWCPNHGLEACDKAADFMVDAGQLIVRGPNFQVNTLCAAGQPCNLGPWEGTGLSIEDKVAMIRNNMECVVGDADPLVANGQYKDVVCDVEIVNCQSSISSVESQHGGQFKICYCAAYTDPNGGDDASCTQSGEFTTWAGVLEIRGPFGDQIFPCMVGVSCDITVNGFMLDDLDKIKLVRSSDPCSAFPVAGVPAQEAAIQAGQSAQTMAVSPESNGLNYTKTFRLGGIAVGGDYKVCYCSSVLSCSNPYDYGGVAGLVQVSGADMSKVYV
;
A
#
# COMPACT_ATOMS: atom_id res chain seq x y z
N ARG A 1 -24.66 27.61 -9.49
CA ARG A 1 -25.46 28.71 -8.90
C ARG A 1 -26.53 28.07 -8.04
N LEU A 2 -26.67 28.52 -6.81
CA LEU A 2 -27.75 28.12 -5.92
C LEU A 2 -28.91 29.05 -6.21
N CYS A 3 -30.12 28.50 -6.29
CA CYS A 3 -31.32 29.29 -6.50
C CYS A 3 -32.23 29.14 -5.28
N TRP A 4 -32.93 30.20 -4.92
CA TRP A 4 -33.81 30.25 -3.76
C TRP A 4 -35.24 30.63 -4.17
N CYS A 5 -36.20 30.09 -3.41
CA CYS A 5 -37.61 30.36 -3.53
C CYS A 5 -38.17 30.80 -2.16
N PRO A 6 -38.80 32.00 -2.07
CA PRO A 6 -39.43 32.48 -0.84
C PRO A 6 -40.78 31.78 -0.58
N ASN A 7 -40.81 30.76 0.27
CA ASN A 7 -42.07 30.15 0.71
C ASN A 7 -42.78 31.03 1.75
N HIS A 8 -43.49 32.07 1.29
CA HIS A 8 -44.33 32.95 2.11
C HIS A 8 -45.84 32.68 1.92
N GLY A 9 -46.22 31.42 1.68
CA GLY A 9 -47.63 31.00 1.66
C GLY A 9 -48.45 31.41 0.43
N LEU A 10 -47.82 31.98 -0.60
CA LEU A 10 -48.47 32.39 -1.86
C LEU A 10 -48.10 31.50 -3.05
N GLU A 11 -46.91 30.88 -3.05
CA GLU A 11 -46.44 29.96 -4.09
C GLU A 11 -45.74 28.76 -3.44
N ALA A 12 -46.01 27.54 -3.94
CA ALA A 12 -45.32 26.34 -3.53
C ALA A 12 -43.96 26.28 -4.23
N CYS A 13 -42.86 26.10 -3.50
CA CYS A 13 -41.52 25.92 -4.08
C CYS A 13 -41.34 24.48 -4.58
N ASP A 14 -42.19 24.04 -5.50
CA ASP A 14 -42.28 22.64 -5.94
C ASP A 14 -41.80 22.42 -7.38
N LYS A 15 -41.55 23.49 -8.14
CA LYS A 15 -41.01 23.43 -9.50
C LYS A 15 -39.69 24.18 -9.59
N ALA A 16 -38.82 23.72 -10.49
CA ALA A 16 -37.55 24.40 -10.78
C ALA A 16 -37.75 25.87 -11.20
N ALA A 17 -38.91 26.21 -11.78
CA ALA A 17 -39.25 27.57 -12.19
C ALA A 17 -39.46 28.54 -11.01
N ASP A 18 -39.76 28.05 -9.82
CA ASP A 18 -40.05 28.88 -8.64
C ASP A 18 -38.76 29.40 -7.98
N PHE A 19 -37.61 28.82 -8.34
CA PHE A 19 -36.29 29.19 -7.85
C PHE A 19 -35.66 30.25 -8.77
N MET A 20 -36.29 31.42 -8.86
CA MET A 20 -35.84 32.51 -9.74
C MET A 20 -34.79 33.43 -9.11
N VAL A 21 -34.60 33.37 -7.79
CA VAL A 21 -33.67 34.24 -7.07
C VAL A 21 -32.31 33.56 -6.97
N ASP A 22 -31.25 34.22 -7.45
CA ASP A 22 -29.88 33.74 -7.24
C ASP A 22 -29.51 33.86 -5.75
N ALA A 23 -29.25 32.72 -5.13
CA ALA A 23 -28.85 32.61 -3.74
C ALA A 23 -27.32 32.56 -3.58
N GLY A 24 -26.57 32.51 -4.69
CA GLY A 24 -25.12 32.53 -4.72
C GLY A 24 -24.50 31.31 -5.40
N GLN A 25 -23.32 30.93 -4.95
CA GLN A 25 -22.55 29.83 -5.53
C GLN A 25 -22.23 28.78 -4.46
N LEU A 26 -22.39 27.50 -4.83
CA LEU A 26 -21.88 26.38 -4.07
C LEU A 26 -20.52 26.00 -4.67
N ILE A 27 -19.48 26.08 -3.85
CA ILE A 27 -18.13 25.60 -4.20
C ILE A 27 -17.90 24.32 -3.42
N VAL A 28 -17.78 23.20 -4.12
CA VAL A 28 -17.36 21.93 -3.53
C VAL A 28 -15.85 21.84 -3.67
N ARG A 29 -15.14 21.74 -2.53
CA ARG A 29 -13.68 21.62 -2.52
C ARG A 29 -13.25 20.17 -2.68
N GLY A 30 -12.08 19.97 -3.29
CA GLY A 30 -11.45 18.67 -3.46
C GLY A 30 -11.15 18.31 -4.93
N PRO A 31 -10.61 17.10 -5.16
CA PRO A 31 -10.28 16.62 -6.49
C PRO A 31 -11.52 16.49 -7.39
N ASN A 32 -11.39 16.88 -8.65
CA ASN A 32 -12.49 16.79 -9.63
C ASN A 32 -12.56 15.42 -10.33
N PHE A 33 -11.46 14.67 -10.33
CA PHE A 33 -11.34 13.38 -11.00
C PHE A 33 -10.57 12.39 -10.15
N GLN A 34 -10.83 11.11 -10.39
CA GLN A 34 -10.09 10.01 -9.79
C GLN A 34 -8.79 9.76 -10.54
N VAL A 35 -7.70 9.61 -9.79
CA VAL A 35 -6.38 9.30 -10.34
C VAL A 35 -5.90 7.99 -9.74
N ASN A 36 -5.78 6.97 -10.59
CA ASN A 36 -5.28 5.67 -10.17
C ASN A 36 -3.75 5.64 -10.24
N THR A 37 -3.13 5.09 -9.21
CA THR A 37 -1.68 5.01 -9.07
C THR A 37 -1.28 3.56 -8.93
N LEU A 38 -0.32 3.11 -9.74
CA LEU A 38 0.28 1.78 -9.63
C LEU A 38 1.70 1.89 -9.10
N CYS A 39 2.00 1.17 -8.03
CA CYS A 39 3.30 1.13 -7.37
C CYS A 39 3.76 -0.30 -7.10
N ALA A 40 5.03 -0.46 -6.75
CA ALA A 40 5.60 -1.74 -6.37
C ALA A 40 5.79 -1.80 -4.86
N ALA A 41 5.59 -2.98 -4.28
CA ALA A 41 5.76 -3.19 -2.86
C ALA A 41 7.19 -2.82 -2.42
N GLY A 42 7.30 -1.99 -1.38
CA GLY A 42 8.58 -1.56 -0.84
C GLY A 42 9.25 -0.41 -1.60
N GLN A 43 8.55 0.28 -2.49
CA GLN A 43 9.06 1.41 -3.27
C GLN A 43 8.32 2.70 -2.93
N PRO A 44 9.00 3.86 -2.94
CA PRO A 44 8.30 5.13 -2.80
C PRO A 44 7.26 5.29 -3.91
N CYS A 45 6.13 5.89 -3.57
CA CYS A 45 4.96 5.95 -4.43
C CYS A 45 4.34 7.34 -4.34
N ASN A 46 4.17 7.99 -5.49
CA ASN A 46 3.51 9.30 -5.59
C ASN A 46 2.06 9.09 -5.99
N LEU A 47 1.15 9.67 -5.22
CA LEU A 47 -0.29 9.62 -5.39
C LEU A 47 -0.76 10.88 -6.12
N GLY A 48 -1.68 10.74 -7.07
CA GLY A 48 -2.07 11.83 -7.96
C GLY A 48 -1.16 11.93 -9.20
N PRO A 49 -0.92 13.14 -9.75
CA PRO A 49 -1.36 14.44 -9.26
C PRO A 49 -2.87 14.64 -9.44
N TRP A 50 -3.52 15.30 -8.47
CA TRP A 50 -4.91 15.69 -8.50
C TRP A 50 -5.09 17.13 -8.95
N GLU A 51 -6.07 17.33 -9.83
CA GLU A 51 -6.62 18.63 -10.17
C GLU A 51 -7.99 18.78 -9.52
N GLY A 52 -8.33 19.98 -9.09
CA GLY A 52 -9.51 20.18 -8.27
C GLY A 52 -9.80 21.63 -7.96
N THR A 53 -10.87 21.83 -7.20
CA THR A 53 -11.28 23.16 -6.75
C THR A 53 -10.87 23.35 -5.30
N GLY A 54 -10.15 24.43 -5.00
CA GLY A 54 -9.75 24.76 -3.62
C GLY A 54 -8.92 23.67 -2.95
N LEU A 55 -8.06 22.98 -3.70
CA LEU A 55 -7.06 22.09 -3.12
C LEU A 55 -6.06 22.92 -2.30
N SER A 56 -5.62 22.39 -1.17
CA SER A 56 -4.75 23.04 -0.21
C SER A 56 -3.70 22.07 0.34
N ILE A 57 -2.60 22.62 0.86
CA ILE A 57 -1.57 21.87 1.59
C ILE A 57 -2.04 21.41 2.99
N GLU A 58 -3.16 21.94 3.46
CA GLU A 58 -3.80 21.52 4.71
C GLU A 58 -4.66 20.27 4.51
N ASP A 59 -4.99 19.94 3.26
CA ASP A 59 -5.79 18.79 2.90
C ASP A 59 -4.99 17.50 3.12
N LYS A 60 -5.68 16.38 3.33
CA LYS A 60 -5.05 15.06 3.57
C LYS A 60 -5.71 13.97 2.76
N VAL A 61 -4.99 12.86 2.61
CA VAL A 61 -5.52 11.62 2.05
C VAL A 61 -5.38 10.45 3.01
N ALA A 62 -6.35 9.55 2.96
CA ALA A 62 -6.36 8.28 3.68
C ALA A 62 -6.34 7.13 2.65
N MET A 63 -5.53 6.11 2.93
CA MET A 63 -5.54 4.86 2.18
C MET A 63 -6.48 3.89 2.88
N ILE A 64 -7.59 3.58 2.24
CA ILE A 64 -8.66 2.74 2.79
C ILE A 64 -8.76 1.48 1.95
N ARG A 65 -9.12 0.33 2.53
CA ARG A 65 -9.35 -0.90 1.75
C ARG A 65 -10.35 -0.67 0.61
N ASN A 66 -10.04 -1.19 -0.57
CA ASN A 66 -10.81 -0.91 -1.78
C ASN A 66 -12.30 -1.31 -1.70
N ASN A 67 -12.65 -2.27 -0.84
CA ASN A 67 -14.03 -2.73 -0.63
C ASN A 67 -14.85 -1.88 0.37
N MET A 68 -14.24 -0.86 0.99
CA MET A 68 -14.94 0.07 1.88
C MET A 68 -15.22 1.38 1.15
N GLU A 69 -16.17 2.16 1.66
CA GLU A 69 -16.41 3.51 1.17
C GLU A 69 -15.56 4.54 1.92
N CYS A 70 -15.19 5.60 1.20
CA CYS A 70 -14.73 6.84 1.81
C CYS A 70 -15.80 7.30 2.80
N VAL A 71 -15.41 7.82 3.97
CA VAL A 71 -16.22 8.14 5.18
C VAL A 71 -16.34 7.03 6.22
N VAL A 72 -16.33 5.75 5.84
CA VAL A 72 -16.56 4.65 6.80
C VAL A 72 -15.29 3.89 7.12
N GLY A 73 -14.42 3.71 6.13
CA GLY A 73 -13.23 2.90 6.31
C GLY A 73 -12.15 3.61 7.13
N ASP A 74 -11.50 2.85 8.00
CA ASP A 74 -10.28 3.31 8.67
C ASP A 74 -9.09 3.25 7.72
N ALA A 75 -8.08 4.09 7.98
CA ALA A 75 -6.81 4.03 7.27
C ALA A 75 -6.16 2.66 7.48
N ASP A 76 -5.74 2.02 6.40
CA ASP A 76 -5.24 0.64 6.46
C ASP A 76 -3.89 0.59 7.21
N PRO A 77 -3.73 -0.29 8.22
CA PRO A 77 -2.50 -0.32 9.01
C PRO A 77 -1.28 -0.83 8.24
N LEU A 78 -1.47 -1.57 7.14
CA LEU A 78 -0.39 -2.17 6.35
C LEU A 78 0.14 -1.24 5.25
N VAL A 79 -0.59 -0.16 4.95
CA VAL A 79 -0.19 0.86 3.97
C VAL A 79 -0.23 2.23 4.61
N ALA A 80 0.77 3.07 4.37
CA ALA A 80 0.87 4.38 5.04
C ALA A 80 0.93 4.30 6.58
N ASN A 81 1.09 3.10 7.17
CA ASN A 81 1.05 2.81 8.60
C ASN A 81 -0.25 3.28 9.28
N GLY A 82 -1.39 3.20 8.57
CA GLY A 82 -2.68 3.70 9.06
C GLY A 82 -2.70 5.21 9.32
N GLN A 83 -1.75 5.97 8.76
CA GLN A 83 -1.67 7.42 8.92
C GLN A 83 -2.30 8.13 7.72
N TYR A 84 -2.96 9.25 7.99
CA TYR A 84 -3.35 10.20 6.95
C TYR A 84 -2.11 10.90 6.40
N LYS A 85 -2.06 11.10 5.08
CA LYS A 85 -0.93 11.71 4.40
C LYS A 85 -1.25 13.12 3.97
N ASP A 86 -0.29 14.00 4.20
CA ASP A 86 -0.39 15.39 3.79
C ASP A 86 -0.39 15.50 2.26
N VAL A 87 -1.09 16.52 1.79
CA VAL A 87 -1.12 16.92 0.39
C VAL A 87 -0.07 18.02 0.17
N VAL A 88 0.70 17.89 -0.90
CA VAL A 88 1.65 18.90 -1.35
C VAL A 88 1.16 19.44 -2.68
N CYS A 89 1.02 20.76 -2.78
CA CYS A 89 0.52 21.42 -3.97
C CYS A 89 1.63 22.18 -4.69
N ASP A 90 1.70 22.01 -6.01
CA ASP A 90 2.46 22.88 -6.89
C ASP A 90 1.60 24.10 -7.26
N VAL A 91 1.98 25.25 -6.71
CA VAL A 91 1.27 26.53 -6.91
C VAL A 91 1.41 27.09 -8.32
N GLU A 92 2.35 26.60 -9.14
CA GLU A 92 2.51 27.05 -10.53
C GLU A 92 1.57 26.32 -11.49
N ILE A 93 1.26 25.04 -11.20
CA ILE A 93 0.51 24.15 -12.10
C ILE A 93 -0.90 23.84 -11.55
N VAL A 94 -1.20 24.24 -10.30
CA VAL A 94 -2.50 24.02 -9.62
C VAL A 94 -2.85 22.53 -9.52
N ASN A 95 -1.82 21.70 -9.30
CA ASN A 95 -1.99 20.30 -9.01
C ASN A 95 -1.48 19.99 -7.60
N CYS A 96 -2.06 18.98 -6.98
CA CYS A 96 -1.63 18.53 -5.67
C CYS A 96 -1.41 17.03 -5.68
N GLN A 97 -0.41 16.57 -4.96
CA GLN A 97 -0.05 15.17 -4.86
C GLN A 97 0.19 14.81 -3.40
N SER A 98 0.20 13.52 -3.12
CA SER A 98 0.71 13.00 -1.85
C SER A 98 1.75 11.93 -2.15
N SER A 99 2.48 11.47 -1.14
CA SER A 99 3.43 10.39 -1.33
C SER A 99 3.46 9.48 -0.11
N ILE A 100 3.79 8.22 -0.38
CA ILE A 100 4.14 7.26 0.64
C ILE A 100 5.55 6.76 0.38
N SER A 101 6.28 6.53 1.46
CA SER A 101 7.64 6.00 1.45
C SER A 101 7.66 4.49 1.17
N SER A 102 8.86 3.95 0.92
CA SER A 102 9.07 2.52 0.72
C SER A 102 8.65 1.65 1.91
N VAL A 103 8.79 2.16 3.15
CA VAL A 103 8.37 1.44 4.36
C VAL A 103 6.86 1.48 4.58
N GLU A 104 6.16 2.36 3.87
CA GLU A 104 4.70 2.53 3.95
C GLU A 104 3.97 1.79 2.82
N SER A 105 4.69 1.24 1.86
CA SER A 105 4.16 0.51 0.71
C SER A 105 4.64 -0.94 0.67
N GLN A 106 5.06 -1.53 1.81
CA GLN A 106 5.72 -2.85 1.82
C GLN A 106 4.82 -4.02 1.41
N HIS A 107 3.51 -3.79 1.35
CA HIS A 107 2.50 -4.81 1.12
C HIS A 107 1.68 -4.49 -0.12
N GLY A 108 1.45 -5.50 -0.95
CA GLY A 108 0.61 -5.40 -2.13
C GLY A 108 -0.88 -5.36 -1.78
N GLY A 109 -1.68 -4.87 -2.71
CA GLY A 109 -3.13 -4.76 -2.56
C GLY A 109 -3.72 -3.64 -3.38
N GLN A 110 -5.03 -3.44 -3.23
CA GLN A 110 -5.76 -2.31 -3.79
C GLN A 110 -6.39 -1.50 -2.66
N PHE A 111 -6.24 -0.18 -2.74
CA PHE A 111 -6.69 0.75 -1.71
C PHE A 111 -7.39 1.93 -2.38
N LYS A 112 -8.56 2.34 -1.88
CA LYS A 112 -9.14 3.63 -2.25
C LYS A 112 -8.31 4.73 -1.61
N ILE A 113 -8.03 5.77 -2.39
CA ILE A 113 -7.50 7.03 -1.89
C ILE A 113 -8.69 7.92 -1.60
N CYS A 114 -8.96 8.14 -0.31
CA CYS A 114 -10.03 9.01 0.15
C CYS A 114 -9.43 10.34 0.61
N TYR A 115 -10.08 11.44 0.22
CA TYR A 115 -9.56 12.79 0.35
C TYR A 115 -10.41 13.57 1.34
N CYS A 116 -9.74 14.29 2.23
CA CYS A 116 -10.33 15.25 3.13
C CYS A 116 -9.84 16.65 2.74
N ALA A 117 -10.78 17.52 2.38
CA ALA A 117 -10.51 18.93 2.21
C ALA A 117 -10.58 19.60 3.58
N ALA A 118 -9.49 20.21 4.02
CA ALA A 118 -9.39 20.90 5.29
C ALA A 118 -10.43 22.01 5.38
N TYR A 119 -11.03 22.13 6.56
CA TYR A 119 -12.05 23.13 6.87
C TYR A 119 -11.73 23.80 8.19
N THR A 120 -12.25 25.02 8.35
CA THR A 120 -12.28 25.70 9.65
C THR A 120 -13.68 25.50 10.22
N ASP A 121 -13.80 25.00 11.44
CA ASP A 121 -15.09 24.97 12.13
C ASP A 121 -15.35 26.33 12.78
N PRO A 122 -16.29 27.14 12.27
CA PRO A 122 -16.57 28.45 12.84
C PRO A 122 -17.21 28.38 14.23
N ASN A 123 -17.73 27.20 14.61
CA ASN A 123 -18.43 26.98 15.88
C ASN A 123 -17.51 26.39 16.95
N GLY A 124 -16.26 26.03 16.61
CA GLY A 124 -15.25 25.52 17.55
C GLY A 124 -15.61 24.18 18.21
N GLY A 125 -16.44 23.36 17.57
CA GLY A 125 -16.78 22.01 18.02
C GLY A 125 -15.75 20.96 17.60
N ASP A 126 -14.94 21.27 16.59
CA ASP A 126 -13.83 20.45 16.11
C ASP A 126 -12.54 21.29 16.02
N ASP A 127 -11.51 20.86 16.74
CA ASP A 127 -10.25 21.59 16.89
C ASP A 127 -9.32 21.41 15.66
N ALA A 128 -9.53 20.38 14.84
CA ALA A 128 -8.67 20.11 13.68
C ALA A 128 -9.34 19.24 12.59
N SER A 129 -9.38 19.74 11.36
CA SER A 129 -9.86 18.99 10.20
C SER A 129 -8.88 17.89 9.75
N CYS A 130 -9.44 16.89 9.09
CA CYS A 130 -8.76 15.72 8.55
C CYS A 130 -8.08 14.85 9.62
N THR A 131 -8.73 14.70 10.78
CA THR A 131 -8.25 13.91 11.92
C THR A 131 -9.05 12.64 12.17
N GLN A 132 -10.20 12.47 11.51
CA GLN A 132 -11.05 11.29 11.65
C GLN A 132 -11.42 10.67 10.31
N SER A 133 -11.64 9.35 10.26
CA SER A 133 -12.00 8.62 9.03
C SER A 133 -13.28 9.15 8.37
N GLY A 134 -14.22 9.64 9.19
CA GLY A 134 -15.47 10.27 8.75
C GLY A 134 -15.32 11.58 7.98
N GLU A 135 -14.13 12.19 7.95
CA GLU A 135 -13.88 13.45 7.23
C GLU A 135 -13.34 13.23 5.81
N PHE A 136 -12.91 12.00 5.50
CA PHE A 136 -12.39 11.63 4.19
C PHE A 136 -13.53 11.19 3.27
N THR A 137 -14.34 12.13 2.83
CA THR A 137 -15.60 11.87 2.10
C THR A 137 -15.41 11.66 0.60
N THR A 138 -14.30 12.13 0.03
CA THR A 138 -14.15 12.22 -1.44
C THR A 138 -13.26 11.10 -1.97
N TRP A 139 -13.76 10.29 -2.89
CA TRP A 139 -12.95 9.27 -3.56
C TRP A 139 -12.08 9.88 -4.66
N ALA A 140 -10.77 9.98 -4.38
CA ALA A 140 -9.78 10.65 -5.24
C ALA A 140 -9.00 9.69 -6.15
N GLY A 141 -9.22 8.38 -6.05
CA GLY A 141 -8.57 7.38 -6.90
C GLY A 141 -8.34 6.04 -6.22
N VAL A 142 -7.62 5.16 -6.91
CA VAL A 142 -7.19 3.85 -6.38
C VAL A 142 -5.67 3.77 -6.38
N LEU A 143 -5.11 3.41 -5.24
CA LEU A 143 -3.72 2.99 -5.10
C LEU A 143 -3.66 1.47 -5.26
N GLU A 144 -2.95 1.02 -6.28
CA GLU A 144 -2.64 -0.37 -6.52
C GLU A 144 -1.15 -0.60 -6.19
N ILE A 145 -0.88 -1.49 -5.24
CA ILE A 145 0.49 -1.88 -4.91
C ILE A 145 0.67 -3.32 -5.38
N ARG A 146 1.57 -3.50 -6.35
CA ARG A 146 2.00 -4.80 -6.83
C ARG A 146 2.91 -5.46 -5.80
N GLY A 147 2.54 -6.64 -5.33
CA GLY A 147 3.34 -7.43 -4.42
C GLY A 147 2.53 -8.30 -3.47
N PRO A 148 3.19 -8.90 -2.47
CA PRO A 148 2.57 -9.84 -1.53
C PRO A 148 1.78 -9.14 -0.42
N PHE A 149 0.78 -9.79 0.17
CA PHE A 149 -0.07 -9.17 1.21
C PHE A 149 0.61 -8.93 2.58
N GLY A 150 1.76 -9.58 2.84
CA GLY A 150 2.66 -9.23 3.94
C GLY A 150 2.45 -9.86 5.31
N ASP A 151 1.23 -10.23 5.65
CA ASP A 151 0.84 -10.81 6.94
C ASP A 151 0.87 -12.34 6.95
N GLN A 152 1.57 -12.96 6.00
CA GLN A 152 1.58 -14.40 5.81
C GLN A 152 2.58 -15.10 6.74
N ILE A 153 2.23 -16.31 7.18
CA ILE A 153 3.08 -17.16 8.03
C ILE A 153 3.31 -18.48 7.32
N PHE A 154 4.57 -18.86 7.16
CA PHE A 154 5.01 -20.07 6.49
C PHE A 154 5.73 -20.99 7.49
N PRO A 155 5.03 -21.96 8.09
CA PRO A 155 5.66 -22.90 9.01
C PRO A 155 6.53 -23.90 8.23
N CYS A 156 7.79 -24.04 8.65
CA CYS A 156 8.75 -24.99 8.12
C CYS A 156 9.38 -25.82 9.23
N MET A 157 10.01 -26.94 8.86
CA MET A 157 10.82 -27.76 9.77
C MET A 157 12.28 -27.79 9.31
N VAL A 158 13.22 -27.76 10.27
CA VAL A 158 14.66 -27.83 9.98
C VAL A 158 14.98 -29.06 9.12
N GLY A 159 15.69 -28.86 8.01
CA GLY A 159 16.15 -29.90 7.09
C GLY A 159 15.08 -30.53 6.20
N VAL A 160 13.80 -30.26 6.44
CA VAL A 160 12.69 -30.73 5.60
C VAL A 160 12.47 -29.72 4.47
N SER A 161 12.30 -30.20 3.23
CA SER A 161 12.02 -29.32 2.09
C SER A 161 10.82 -28.43 2.39
N CYS A 162 11.03 -27.12 2.36
CA CYS A 162 9.99 -26.14 2.60
C CYS A 162 9.71 -25.34 1.33
N ASP A 163 8.49 -25.45 0.83
CA ASP A 163 7.98 -24.66 -0.28
C ASP A 163 6.96 -23.67 0.28
N ILE A 164 7.15 -22.38 0.00
CA ILE A 164 6.25 -21.34 0.50
C ILE A 164 5.37 -20.83 -0.63
N THR A 165 4.07 -20.75 -0.39
CA THR A 165 3.10 -20.21 -1.35
C THR A 165 2.69 -18.81 -0.92
N VAL A 166 3.25 -17.81 -1.58
CA VAL A 166 2.99 -16.39 -1.32
C VAL A 166 1.74 -15.96 -2.09
N ASN A 167 0.78 -15.41 -1.37
CA ASN A 167 -0.40 -14.74 -1.92
C ASN A 167 -0.15 -13.23 -2.03
N GLY A 168 -0.75 -12.59 -3.02
CA GLY A 168 -0.55 -11.18 -3.28
C GLY A 168 -1.40 -10.63 -4.40
N PHE A 169 -1.04 -9.43 -4.84
CA PHE A 169 -1.68 -8.70 -5.91
C PHE A 169 -0.68 -8.44 -7.05
N MET A 170 -1.06 -8.80 -8.28
CA MET A 170 -0.24 -8.65 -9.48
C MET A 170 1.15 -9.32 -9.40
N LEU A 171 1.22 -10.50 -8.78
CA LEU A 171 2.42 -11.33 -8.75
C LEU A 171 2.76 -11.87 -10.15
N ASP A 172 4.01 -12.25 -10.36
CA ASP A 172 4.61 -12.57 -11.66
C ASP A 172 5.74 -13.59 -11.51
N ASP A 173 5.98 -14.36 -12.58
CA ASP A 173 7.00 -15.41 -12.59
C ASP A 173 8.43 -14.85 -12.52
N LEU A 174 8.59 -13.55 -12.81
CA LEU A 174 9.86 -12.85 -12.74
C LEU A 174 10.14 -12.17 -11.40
N ASP A 175 9.15 -12.12 -10.50
CA ASP A 175 9.35 -11.61 -9.14
C ASP A 175 10.37 -12.49 -8.40
N LYS A 176 10.96 -11.95 -7.33
CA LYS A 176 11.98 -12.65 -6.54
C LYS A 176 11.74 -12.49 -5.05
N ILE A 177 12.22 -13.45 -4.28
CA ILE A 177 12.31 -13.34 -2.82
C ILE A 177 13.72 -13.62 -2.30
N LYS A 178 13.98 -13.19 -1.08
CA LYS A 178 15.08 -13.66 -0.25
C LYS A 178 14.66 -13.71 1.22
N LEU A 179 15.28 -14.61 1.99
CA LEU A 179 15.09 -14.67 3.43
C LEU A 179 16.20 -13.87 4.13
N VAL A 180 15.78 -12.98 5.03
CA VAL A 180 16.66 -12.31 6.01
C VAL A 180 16.19 -12.69 7.43
N ARG A 181 16.96 -12.37 8.47
CA ARG A 181 16.44 -12.57 9.84
C ARG A 181 15.23 -11.66 10.08
N SER A 182 14.29 -12.11 10.90
CA SER A 182 13.10 -11.32 11.28
C SER A 182 13.42 -9.87 11.70
N SER A 183 14.48 -9.68 12.49
CA SER A 183 14.93 -8.38 12.99
C SER A 183 15.57 -7.47 11.93
N ASP A 184 16.02 -8.04 10.81
CA ASP A 184 16.85 -7.33 9.84
C ASP A 184 15.98 -6.60 8.81
N PRO A 185 16.42 -5.45 8.27
CA PRO A 185 15.74 -4.82 7.15
C PRO A 185 15.90 -5.67 5.89
N CYS A 186 14.99 -5.52 4.94
CA CYS A 186 15.06 -6.30 3.71
C CYS A 186 16.25 -5.96 2.79
N SER A 187 16.92 -4.84 3.02
CA SER A 187 18.20 -4.52 2.38
C SER A 187 19.38 -5.34 2.93
N ALA A 188 19.20 -6.10 4.02
CA ALA A 188 20.24 -6.93 4.59
C ALA A 188 20.62 -8.10 3.67
N PHE A 189 21.78 -8.70 3.98
CA PHE A 189 22.24 -9.91 3.33
C PHE A 189 21.30 -11.08 3.63
N PRO A 190 21.03 -11.95 2.64
CA PRO A 190 20.21 -13.13 2.85
C PRO A 190 20.88 -14.09 3.85
N VAL A 191 20.07 -14.83 4.63
CA VAL A 191 20.58 -15.82 5.58
C VAL A 191 21.21 -17.02 4.86
N ALA A 192 22.22 -17.61 5.50
CA ALA A 192 22.82 -18.88 5.05
C ALA A 192 21.96 -20.08 5.48
N GLY A 193 22.20 -21.25 4.87
CA GLY A 193 21.48 -22.48 5.19
C GLY A 193 20.13 -22.60 4.49
N VAL A 194 19.90 -21.80 3.44
CA VAL A 194 18.71 -21.88 2.57
C VAL A 194 19.19 -22.38 1.20
N PRO A 195 18.98 -23.66 0.85
CA PRO A 195 19.53 -24.27 -0.36
C PRO A 195 19.21 -23.51 -1.65
N ALA A 196 18.00 -22.99 -1.79
CA ALA A 196 17.60 -22.24 -2.98
C ALA A 196 18.37 -20.91 -3.15
N GLN A 197 18.70 -20.24 -2.05
CA GLN A 197 19.51 -19.01 -2.07
C GLN A 197 20.97 -19.33 -2.39
N GLU A 198 21.50 -20.41 -1.84
CA GLU A 198 22.87 -20.85 -2.11
C GLU A 198 23.07 -21.29 -3.57
N ALA A 199 22.06 -21.94 -4.15
CA ALA A 199 22.03 -22.30 -5.57
C ALA A 199 22.02 -21.06 -6.47
N ALA A 200 21.45 -19.94 -6.03
CA ALA A 200 21.40 -18.70 -6.79
C ALA A 200 22.81 -18.12 -7.07
N ILE A 201 23.75 -18.25 -6.13
CA ILE A 201 25.16 -17.86 -6.34
C ILE A 201 25.78 -18.72 -7.45
N GLN A 202 25.53 -20.03 -7.43
CA GLN A 202 26.05 -20.95 -8.45
C GLN A 202 25.47 -20.66 -9.85
N ALA A 203 24.27 -20.09 -9.90
CA ALA A 203 23.64 -19.60 -11.12
C ALA A 203 24.14 -18.20 -11.57
N GLY A 204 25.17 -17.64 -10.92
CA GLY A 204 25.78 -16.36 -11.29
C GLY A 204 25.04 -15.13 -10.76
N GLN A 205 24.13 -15.29 -9.79
CA GLN A 205 23.46 -14.14 -9.17
C GLN A 205 24.35 -13.44 -8.12
N SER A 206 24.00 -12.20 -7.79
CA SER A 206 24.68 -11.42 -6.75
C SER A 206 24.56 -12.10 -5.38
N ALA A 207 25.68 -12.24 -4.68
CA ALA A 207 25.72 -12.71 -3.29
C ALA A 207 24.96 -11.77 -2.32
N GLN A 208 24.67 -10.53 -2.74
CA GLN A 208 23.88 -9.58 -1.94
C GLN A 208 22.37 -9.85 -2.01
N THR A 209 21.90 -10.54 -3.05
CA THR A 209 20.46 -10.80 -3.25
C THR A 209 20.11 -12.26 -3.12
N MET A 210 20.95 -13.18 -3.63
CA MET A 210 20.73 -14.64 -3.63
C MET A 210 19.27 -15.00 -3.89
N ALA A 211 18.73 -14.46 -4.99
CA ALA A 211 17.31 -14.29 -5.16
C ALA A 211 16.63 -15.57 -5.64
N VAL A 212 15.60 -16.00 -4.92
CA VAL A 212 14.79 -17.17 -5.28
C VAL A 212 13.65 -16.73 -6.19
N SER A 213 13.51 -17.43 -7.31
CA SER A 213 12.42 -17.22 -8.27
C SER A 213 11.24 -18.14 -7.95
N PRO A 214 9.99 -17.73 -8.24
CA PRO A 214 8.86 -18.60 -8.07
C PRO A 214 8.80 -19.67 -9.17
N GLU A 215 8.00 -20.69 -8.92
CA GLU A 215 7.54 -21.60 -9.96
C GLU A 215 6.56 -20.90 -10.90
N SER A 216 6.73 -21.14 -12.21
CA SER A 216 5.79 -20.63 -13.20
C SER A 216 4.45 -21.35 -13.09
N ASN A 217 3.40 -20.59 -12.83
CA ASN A 217 2.04 -21.11 -12.70
C ASN A 217 1.00 -20.29 -13.48
N GLY A 218 1.41 -19.20 -14.14
CA GLY A 218 0.52 -18.31 -14.90
C GLY A 218 -0.50 -17.51 -14.07
N LEU A 219 -0.49 -17.64 -12.74
CA LEU A 219 -1.39 -16.92 -11.83
C LEU A 219 -0.77 -15.61 -11.37
N ASN A 220 -1.56 -14.58 -11.11
CA ASN A 220 -1.06 -13.27 -10.67
C ASN A 220 -1.42 -12.92 -9.22
N TYR A 221 -1.92 -13.89 -8.46
CA TYR A 221 -2.35 -13.71 -7.07
C TYR A 221 -1.71 -14.72 -6.11
N THR A 222 -1.00 -15.71 -6.64
CA THR A 222 -0.34 -16.75 -5.85
C THR A 222 0.91 -17.27 -6.56
N LYS A 223 2.02 -17.40 -5.84
CA LYS A 223 3.31 -17.88 -6.34
C LYS A 223 3.98 -18.80 -5.33
N THR A 224 4.44 -19.96 -5.79
CA THR A 224 5.18 -20.90 -4.93
C THR A 224 6.68 -20.73 -5.13
N PHE A 225 7.42 -20.64 -4.03
CA PHE A 225 8.88 -20.55 -4.02
C PHE A 225 9.44 -21.77 -3.31
N ARG A 226 10.30 -22.51 -4.01
CA ARG A 226 10.97 -23.69 -3.45
C ARG A 226 12.22 -23.27 -2.72
N LEU A 227 12.21 -23.33 -1.38
CA LEU A 227 13.37 -22.93 -0.57
C LEU A 227 14.33 -24.10 -0.32
N GLY A 228 13.83 -25.33 -0.42
CA GLY A 228 14.56 -26.54 -0.02
C GLY A 228 14.56 -26.73 1.50
N GLY A 229 15.42 -27.61 2.00
CA GLY A 229 15.53 -27.90 3.44
C GLY A 229 16.32 -26.83 4.18
N ILE A 230 15.63 -25.94 4.90
CA ILE A 230 16.30 -24.87 5.66
C ILE A 230 17.08 -25.47 6.82
N ALA A 231 18.39 -25.22 6.88
CA ALA A 231 19.31 -25.92 7.79
C ALA A 231 19.31 -25.39 9.23
N VAL A 232 18.84 -24.16 9.44
CA VAL A 232 18.87 -23.48 10.74
C VAL A 232 17.45 -23.10 11.16
N GLY A 233 17.12 -23.34 12.44
CA GLY A 233 15.85 -22.94 13.03
C GLY A 233 15.80 -21.44 13.35
N GLY A 234 14.60 -20.86 13.30
CA GLY A 234 14.38 -19.43 13.61
C GLY A 234 13.29 -18.78 12.77
N ASP A 235 13.08 -17.49 13.01
CA ASP A 235 12.12 -16.67 12.27
C ASP A 235 12.83 -15.84 11.21
N TYR A 236 12.39 -16.00 9.97
CA TYR A 236 12.96 -15.32 8.80
C TYR A 236 11.91 -14.47 8.12
N LYS A 237 12.28 -13.24 7.78
CA LYS A 237 11.44 -12.33 7.00
C LYS A 237 11.60 -12.66 5.52
N VAL A 238 10.47 -12.81 4.83
CA VAL A 238 10.43 -13.00 3.38
C VAL A 238 10.42 -11.63 2.72
N CYS A 239 11.58 -11.22 2.21
CA CYS A 239 11.73 -9.96 1.49
C CYS A 239 11.49 -10.18 0.00
N TYR A 240 10.74 -9.27 -0.60
CA TYR A 240 10.17 -9.43 -1.92
C TYR A 240 10.63 -8.30 -2.85
N CYS A 241 10.99 -8.69 -4.07
CA CYS A 241 11.26 -7.78 -5.18
C CYS A 241 10.29 -8.06 -6.33
N SER A 242 9.60 -7.00 -6.76
CA SER A 242 8.72 -7.03 -7.92
C SER A 242 9.53 -6.99 -9.22
N SER A 243 9.09 -7.71 -10.26
CA SER A 243 9.77 -7.78 -11.56
C SER A 243 9.77 -6.47 -12.35
N VAL A 244 9.02 -5.47 -11.91
CA VAL A 244 9.10 -4.09 -12.42
C VAL A 244 10.37 -3.36 -11.96
N LEU A 245 11.13 -3.97 -11.04
CA LEU A 245 12.44 -3.51 -10.56
C LEU A 245 13.55 -4.40 -11.12
N SER A 246 14.80 -4.01 -10.88
CA SER A 246 15.96 -4.77 -11.36
C SER A 246 16.18 -6.10 -10.63
N CYS A 247 15.69 -6.20 -9.39
CA CYS A 247 15.95 -7.29 -8.42
C CYS A 247 17.43 -7.67 -8.27
N SER A 248 18.32 -6.77 -8.66
CA SER A 248 19.78 -6.97 -8.69
C SER A 248 20.46 -6.19 -7.56
N ASN A 249 19.76 -5.23 -6.97
CA ASN A 249 20.21 -4.45 -5.83
C ASN A 249 19.50 -4.91 -4.55
N PRO A 250 20.18 -5.09 -3.40
CA PRO A 250 19.52 -5.41 -2.13
C PRO A 250 18.39 -4.44 -1.74
N TYR A 251 18.43 -3.16 -2.18
CA TYR A 251 17.38 -2.17 -1.91
C TYR A 251 16.10 -2.39 -2.74
N ASP A 252 16.12 -3.23 -3.78
CA ASP A 252 14.93 -3.56 -4.57
C ASP A 252 13.94 -4.46 -3.80
N TYR A 253 14.40 -5.10 -2.72
CA TYR A 253 13.64 -6.09 -1.95
C TYR A 253 12.81 -5.46 -0.82
N GLY A 254 12.38 -4.21 -0.96
CA GLY A 254 11.69 -3.48 0.10
C GLY A 254 10.34 -4.09 0.52
N GLY A 255 9.71 -4.89 -0.34
CA GLY A 255 8.43 -5.55 -0.05
C GLY A 255 8.58 -6.66 0.97
N VAL A 256 7.53 -6.91 1.74
CA VAL A 256 7.50 -7.97 2.76
C VAL A 256 6.37 -8.92 2.41
N ALA A 257 6.67 -10.21 2.26
CA ALA A 257 5.66 -11.21 1.97
C ALA A 257 5.08 -11.88 3.22
N GLY A 258 5.85 -11.93 4.29
CA GLY A 258 5.50 -12.61 5.53
C GLY A 258 6.72 -13.12 6.30
N LEU A 259 6.47 -14.08 7.18
CA LEU A 259 7.47 -14.74 8.02
C LEU A 259 7.54 -16.24 7.72
N VAL A 260 8.74 -16.76 7.53
CA VAL A 260 9.03 -18.19 7.59
C VAL A 260 9.43 -18.53 9.02
N GLN A 261 8.71 -19.47 9.64
CA GLN A 261 8.99 -19.95 10.99
C GLN A 261 9.54 -21.36 10.92
N VAL A 262 10.85 -21.52 11.14
CA VAL A 262 11.52 -22.81 11.04
C VAL A 262 11.67 -23.41 12.44
N SER A 263 10.89 -24.46 12.71
CA SER A 263 10.92 -25.19 13.97
C SER A 263 11.77 -26.47 13.86
N GLY A 264 12.46 -26.86 14.94
CA GLY A 264 13.24 -28.08 14.99
C GLY A 264 14.54 -27.92 15.77
N ALA A 265 15.19 -29.04 16.10
CA ALA A 265 16.49 -29.01 16.73
C ALA A 265 17.53 -28.49 15.74
N ASP A 266 18.22 -27.42 16.12
CA ASP A 266 19.37 -26.90 15.39
C ASP A 266 20.40 -28.03 15.25
N MET A 267 20.72 -28.42 14.01
CA MET A 267 21.69 -29.49 13.74
C MET A 267 23.07 -29.20 14.33
N SER A 268 23.37 -27.94 14.70
CA SER A 268 24.60 -27.56 15.40
C SER A 268 24.57 -27.77 16.92
N LYS A 269 23.43 -28.16 17.51
CA LYS A 269 23.25 -28.31 18.98
C LYS A 269 22.71 -29.67 19.43
N VAL A 270 22.61 -30.64 18.53
CA VAL A 270 22.26 -32.02 18.92
C VAL A 270 23.53 -32.71 19.43
N TYR A 271 23.70 -32.77 20.73
CA TYR A 271 24.67 -33.65 21.39
C TYR A 271 23.95 -34.95 21.78
N VAL A 272 24.49 -36.08 21.32
CA VAL A 272 24.06 -37.44 21.71
C VAL A 272 24.84 -37.86 22.95
#